data_AF-A0A2S0L783-F1
#
_entry.id   AF-A0A2S0L783-F1
#
_cell.length_a   1.000
_cell.length_b   1.000
_cell.length_c   1.000
_cell.angle_alpha   90.00
_cell.angle_beta   90.00
_cell.angle_gamma   90.00
#
_symmetry.space_group_name_H-M   'P 1'
#
loop_
_entity.id
_entity.type
_entity.pdbx_description
1 polymer ?
#
loop_
_entity_poly.entity_id
_entity_poly.type
_entity_poly.pdbx_seq_one_letter_code
_entity_poly.pdbx_strand_id
1 'polypeptide(L)'
;MSGNKYIYLWLPIMGLHALHQVEESISFWQWYIDFVDKIPEWLKVSRILENAHLANANPEYFVWASVGQLSFVALIAFLCRKSEKATRIALGLYLAGLSFFLVWHILISYFTHSYSPVMVTCLMGIYLIPKWGFLLFRNK
;
A
#
# COMPACT_ATOMS: atom_id res chain seq x y z
N MET A 1 3.60 33.65 0.22
CA MET A 1 2.59 32.60 -0.03
C MET A 1 2.76 31.53 1.04
N SER A 2 1.73 31.26 1.84
CA SER A 2 1.74 30.06 2.70
C SER A 2 1.84 28.84 1.79
N GLY A 3 2.89 28.03 1.94
CA GLY A 3 3.00 26.76 1.20
C GLY A 3 1.86 25.82 1.56
N ASN A 4 1.57 24.86 0.68
CA ASN A 4 0.59 23.81 0.95
C ASN A 4 0.99 23.02 2.19
N LYS A 5 0.20 23.16 3.27
CA LYS A 5 0.56 22.60 4.57
C LYS A 5 0.58 21.08 4.62
N TYR A 6 0.02 20.38 3.64
CA TYR A 6 -0.02 18.91 3.62
C TYR A 6 1.09 18.27 2.77
N ILE A 7 1.90 19.08 2.08
CA ILE A 7 2.89 18.57 1.12
C ILE A 7 3.90 17.62 1.76
N TYR A 8 4.24 17.85 3.03
CA TYR A 8 5.22 17.05 3.78
C TYR A 8 4.75 15.61 4.06
N LEU A 9 3.46 15.31 3.89
CA LEU A 9 2.92 13.97 4.12
C LEU A 9 3.18 13.02 2.94
N TRP A 10 3.42 13.54 1.73
CA TRP A 10 3.64 12.68 0.55
C TRP A 10 4.85 11.77 0.71
N LEU A 11 6.00 12.32 1.07
CA LEU A 11 7.25 11.56 1.18
C LEU A 11 7.14 10.37 2.17
N PRO A 12 6.71 10.54 3.44
CA PRO A 12 6.62 9.41 4.35
C PRO A 12 5.56 8.38 3.95
N ILE A 13 4.42 8.79 3.36
CA ILE A 13 3.38 7.85 2.91
C ILE A 13 3.87 7.04 1.71
N MET A 14 4.47 7.70 0.71
CA MET A 14 5.11 7.03 -0.43
C MET A 14 6.25 6.13 0.01
N GLY A 15 7.03 6.56 1.01
CA GLY A 15 8.11 5.76 1.61
C GLY A 15 7.57 4.46 2.22
N LEU A 16 6.49 4.52 2.99
CA LEU A 16 5.83 3.32 3.52
C LEU A 16 5.35 2.40 2.39
N HIS A 17 4.72 2.96 1.35
CA HIS A 17 4.27 2.19 0.20
C HIS A 17 5.44 1.51 -0.53
N ALA A 18 6.53 2.23 -0.80
CA ALA A 18 7.71 1.67 -1.44
C ALA A 18 8.36 0.56 -0.60
N LEU A 19 8.51 0.78 0.71
CA LEU A 19 9.02 -0.24 1.63
C LEU A 19 8.12 -1.48 1.63
N HIS A 20 6.79 -1.28 1.60
CA HIS A 20 5.84 -2.39 1.51
C HIS A 20 6.04 -3.20 0.23
N GLN A 21 6.21 -2.55 -0.92
CA GLN A 21 6.47 -3.27 -2.18
C GLN A 21 7.81 -4.02 -2.17
N VAL A 22 8.84 -3.47 -1.53
CA VAL A 22 10.12 -4.18 -1.36
C VAL A 22 9.95 -5.42 -0.48
N GLU A 23 9.20 -5.31 0.61
CA GLU A 23 8.95 -6.45 1.48
C GLU A 23 8.08 -7.51 0.77
N GLU A 24 7.13 -7.08 -0.08
CA GLU A 24 6.26 -7.97 -0.85
C GLU A 24 7.07 -8.79 -1.87
N SER A 25 8.06 -8.17 -2.52
CA SER A 25 8.87 -8.82 -3.56
C SER A 25 9.80 -9.91 -3.05
N ILE A 26 10.15 -9.93 -1.76
CA ILE A 26 11.12 -10.89 -1.22
C ILE A 26 10.53 -12.31 -1.16
N SER A 27 9.27 -12.46 -0.74
CA SER A 27 8.69 -13.79 -0.53
C SER A 27 7.16 -13.85 -0.51
N PHE A 28 6.47 -12.71 -0.61
CA PHE A 28 5.02 -12.70 -0.39
C PHE A 28 4.26 -13.41 -1.51
N TRP A 29 4.70 -13.26 -2.77
CA TRP A 29 4.03 -13.89 -3.91
C TRP A 29 4.04 -15.41 -3.85
N GLN A 30 5.19 -16.01 -3.52
CA GLN A 30 5.29 -17.46 -3.35
C GLN A 30 4.43 -17.93 -2.17
N TRP A 31 4.49 -17.22 -1.03
CA TRP A 31 3.62 -17.51 0.11
C TRP A 31 2.14 -17.45 -0.28
N TYR A 32 1.72 -16.43 -1.03
CA TYR A 32 0.32 -16.33 -1.46
C TYR A 32 -0.10 -17.54 -2.31
N ILE A 33 0.74 -17.97 -3.26
CA ILE A 33 0.48 -19.15 -4.12
C ILE A 33 0.36 -20.41 -3.27
N ASP A 34 1.31 -20.65 -2.36
CA ASP A 34 1.38 -21.88 -1.56
C ASP A 34 0.19 -22.05 -0.62
N PHE A 35 -0.47 -20.95 -0.26
CA PHE A 35 -1.50 -20.94 0.76
C PHE A 35 -2.87 -20.43 0.28
N VAL A 36 -3.04 -20.10 -1.01
CA VAL A 36 -4.28 -19.53 -1.54
C VAL A 36 -5.51 -20.40 -1.24
N ASP A 37 -5.35 -21.72 -1.24
CA ASP A 37 -6.44 -22.65 -0.97
C ASP A 37 -6.98 -22.58 0.47
N LYS A 38 -6.15 -22.09 1.40
CA LYS A 38 -6.51 -21.93 2.81
C LYS A 38 -7.07 -20.55 3.15
N ILE A 39 -6.97 -19.58 2.23
CA ILE A 39 -7.58 -18.26 2.40
C ILE A 39 -9.10 -18.42 2.39
N PRO A 40 -9.88 -17.77 3.27
CA PRO A 40 -11.33 -17.76 3.18
C PRO A 40 -11.84 -17.12 1.87
N GLU A 41 -12.89 -17.67 1.24
CA GLU A 41 -13.40 -17.18 -0.06
C GLU A 41 -13.74 -15.68 -0.08
N TRP A 42 -14.23 -15.12 1.02
CA TRP A 42 -14.55 -13.69 1.11
C TRP A 42 -13.31 -12.78 1.13
N LEU A 43 -12.12 -13.33 1.40
CA LEU A 43 -10.83 -12.65 1.33
C LEU A 43 -10.08 -12.94 0.03
N LYS A 44 -10.43 -14.03 -0.67
CA LYS A 44 -9.81 -14.38 -1.95
C LYS A 44 -10.21 -13.35 -3.00
N VAL A 45 -9.20 -12.81 -3.68
CA VAL A 45 -9.40 -11.96 -4.84
C VAL A 45 -8.77 -12.68 -6.02
N SER A 46 -9.59 -13.24 -6.92
CA SER A 46 -9.12 -14.11 -8.01
C SER A 46 -8.05 -13.44 -8.87
N ARG A 47 -8.20 -12.13 -9.13
CA ARG A 47 -7.20 -11.35 -9.87
C ARG A 47 -5.85 -11.25 -9.16
N ILE A 48 -5.82 -11.33 -7.83
CA ILE A 48 -4.56 -11.34 -7.07
C ILE A 48 -3.86 -12.68 -7.20
N LEU A 49 -4.58 -13.81 -7.31
CA LEU A 49 -3.97 -15.11 -7.59
C LEU A 49 -3.31 -15.16 -8.96
N GLU A 50 -4.01 -14.68 -10.00
CA GLU A 50 -3.44 -14.56 -11.33
C GLU A 50 -2.19 -13.67 -11.32
N ASN A 51 -2.26 -12.52 -10.65
CA ASN A 51 -1.13 -11.62 -10.49
C ASN A 51 0.02 -12.24 -9.70
N ALA A 52 -0.26 -13.04 -8.66
CA ALA A 52 0.76 -13.71 -7.86
C ALA A 52 1.53 -14.73 -8.70
N HIS A 53 0.83 -15.55 -9.50
CA HIS A 53 1.48 -16.47 -10.44
C HIS A 53 2.31 -15.72 -11.49
N LEU A 54 1.79 -14.62 -12.03
CA LEU A 54 2.51 -13.79 -13.00
C LEU A 54 3.76 -13.14 -12.39
N ALA A 55 3.66 -12.58 -11.18
CA ALA A 55 4.75 -11.95 -10.46
C ALA A 55 5.81 -12.96 -10.03
N ASN A 56 5.42 -14.18 -9.67
CA ASN A 56 6.37 -15.23 -9.33
C ASN A 56 7.11 -15.76 -10.56
N ALA A 57 6.41 -15.89 -11.70
CA ALA A 57 7.00 -16.33 -12.96
C ALA A 57 7.85 -15.24 -13.63
N ASN A 58 7.50 -13.96 -13.48
CA ASN A 58 8.15 -12.81 -14.09
C ASN A 58 8.28 -11.66 -13.06
N PRO A 59 9.21 -11.76 -12.09
CA PRO A 59 9.37 -10.77 -11.02
C PRO A 59 9.57 -9.33 -11.51
N GLU A 60 10.14 -9.15 -12.70
CA GLU A 60 10.31 -7.85 -13.35
C GLU A 60 8.98 -7.13 -13.61
N TYR A 61 7.88 -7.85 -13.84
CA TYR A 61 6.56 -7.22 -14.00
C TYR A 61 6.09 -6.57 -12.72
N PHE A 62 6.34 -7.20 -11.58
CA PHE A 62 6.07 -6.60 -10.29
C PHE A 62 6.94 -5.35 -10.08
N VAL A 63 8.24 -5.44 -10.36
CA VAL A 63 9.15 -4.29 -10.24
C VAL A 63 8.68 -3.11 -11.10
N TRP A 64 8.35 -3.34 -12.37
CA TRP A 64 7.87 -2.28 -13.27
C TRP A 64 6.52 -1.72 -12.84
N ALA A 65 5.60 -2.57 -12.37
CA ALA A 65 4.32 -2.13 -11.82
C ALA A 65 4.51 -1.24 -10.58
N SER A 66 5.41 -1.63 -9.66
CA SER A 66 5.78 -0.85 -8.48
C SER A 66 6.38 0.51 -8.82
N VAL A 67 7.35 0.53 -9.73
CA VAL A 67 7.96 1.78 -10.22
C VAL A 67 6.91 2.68 -10.88
N GLY A 68 6.03 2.10 -11.70
CA GLY A 68 4.94 2.82 -12.36
C GLY A 68 3.96 3.43 -11.36
N GLN A 69 3.54 2.67 -10.35
CA GLN A 69 2.64 3.14 -9.30
C GLN A 69 3.26 4.28 -8.49
N LEU A 70 4.50 4.13 -8.01
CA LEU A 70 5.18 5.17 -7.24
C LEU A 70 5.41 6.44 -8.06
N SER A 71 5.78 6.29 -9.34
CA SER A 71 5.96 7.41 -10.26
C SER A 71 4.64 8.14 -10.54
N PHE A 72 3.54 7.40 -10.69
CA PHE A 72 2.22 7.98 -10.86
C PHE A 72 1.75 8.76 -9.62
N VAL A 73 1.98 8.21 -8.43
CA VAL A 73 1.71 8.90 -7.16
C VAL A 73 2.57 10.17 -7.04
N ALA A 74 3.86 10.10 -7.40
CA ALA A 74 4.74 11.27 -7.42
C ALA A 74 4.23 12.37 -8.37
N LEU A 75 3.74 11.97 -9.55
CA LEU A 75 3.12 12.89 -10.51
C LEU A 75 1.86 13.55 -9.92
N ILE A 76 0.98 12.79 -9.29
CA ILE A 76 -0.19 13.34 -8.59
C ILE A 76 0.24 14.33 -7.50
N ALA A 77 1.21 13.97 -6.67
CA ALA A 77 1.75 14.83 -5.62
C ALA A 77 2.27 16.16 -6.20
N PHE A 78 3.00 16.08 -7.32
CA PHE A 78 3.48 17.25 -8.04
C PHE A 78 2.31 18.10 -8.58
N LEU A 79 1.33 17.51 -9.26
CA LEU A 79 0.19 18.24 -9.82
C LEU A 79 -0.66 18.92 -8.74
N CYS A 80 -0.88 18.26 -7.61
CA CYS A 80 -1.66 18.80 -6.50
C CYS A 80 -0.90 19.82 -5.63
N ARG A 81 0.43 19.98 -5.79
CA ARG A 81 1.31 20.69 -4.84
C ARG A 81 0.87 22.09 -4.44
N LYS A 82 0.19 22.82 -5.32
CA LYS A 82 -0.27 24.21 -5.06
C LYS A 82 -1.65 24.30 -4.41
N SER A 83 -2.43 23.23 -4.38
CA SER A 83 -3.80 23.22 -3.88
C SER A 83 -3.93 22.33 -2.65
N GLU A 84 -4.25 22.94 -1.50
CA GLU A 84 -4.50 22.21 -0.26
C GLU A 84 -5.70 21.27 -0.39
N LYS A 85 -6.79 21.74 -1.02
CA LYS A 85 -8.00 20.93 -1.24
C LYS A 85 -7.69 19.70 -2.10
N ALA A 86 -6.99 19.89 -3.23
CA ALA A 86 -6.64 18.79 -4.11
C ALA A 86 -5.68 17.81 -3.43
N THR A 87 -4.68 18.33 -2.72
CA THR A 87 -3.72 17.51 -1.96
C THR A 87 -4.41 16.71 -0.87
N ARG A 88 -5.34 17.31 -0.13
CA ARG A 88 -6.10 16.62 0.91
C ARG A 88 -6.92 15.46 0.36
N ILE A 89 -7.60 15.67 -0.78
CA ILE A 89 -8.38 14.62 -1.44
C ILE A 89 -7.46 13.51 -1.95
N ALA A 90 -6.38 13.87 -2.66
CA ALA A 90 -5.44 12.91 -3.24
C ALA A 90 -4.74 12.07 -2.15
N LEU A 91 -4.25 12.70 -1.09
CA LEU A 91 -3.68 11.99 0.06
C LEU A 91 -4.72 11.13 0.79
N GLY A 92 -5.96 11.61 0.93
CA GLY A 92 -7.03 10.85 1.56
C GLY A 92 -7.35 9.56 0.79
N LEU A 93 -7.48 9.67 -0.54
CA LEU A 93 -7.67 8.50 -1.42
C LEU A 93 -6.47 7.55 -1.36
N TYR A 94 -5.26 8.10 -1.37
CA TYR A 94 -4.05 7.30 -1.32
C TYR A 94 -3.91 6.54 0.01
N LEU A 95 -4.19 7.21 1.14
CA LEU A 95 -4.23 6.57 2.45
C LEU A 95 -5.31 5.49 2.52
N ALA A 96 -6.50 5.72 1.96
CA ALA A 96 -7.57 4.72 1.94
C ALA A 96 -7.15 3.46 1.15
N GLY A 97 -6.57 3.65 -0.03
CA GLY A 97 -6.04 2.55 -0.84
C GLY A 97 -4.93 1.78 -0.11
N LEU A 98 -3.94 2.49 0.43
CA LEU A 98 -2.85 1.87 1.19
C LEU A 98 -3.37 1.13 2.43
N SER A 99 -4.35 1.70 3.15
CA SER A 99 -4.99 1.04 4.30
C SER A 99 -5.63 -0.27 3.90
N PHE A 100 -6.40 -0.27 2.82
CA PHE A 100 -7.06 -1.48 2.32
C PHE A 100 -6.04 -2.58 2.05
N PHE A 101 -4.97 -2.27 1.32
CA PHE A 101 -3.93 -3.26 1.01
C PHE A 101 -3.27 -3.81 2.27
N LEU A 102 -2.75 -2.95 3.15
CA LEU A 102 -2.04 -3.40 4.35
C LEU A 102 -2.94 -4.25 5.28
N VAL A 103 -4.20 -3.84 5.47
CA VAL A 103 -5.17 -4.59 6.26
C VAL A 103 -5.48 -5.92 5.59
N TRP A 104 -5.71 -5.93 4.27
CA TRP A 104 -5.97 -7.15 3.52
C TRP A 104 -4.82 -8.15 3.66
N HIS A 105 -3.55 -7.71 3.49
CA HIS A 105 -2.37 -8.56 3.70
C HIS A 105 -2.32 -9.18 5.10
N ILE A 106 -2.66 -8.41 6.14
CA ILE A 106 -2.72 -8.92 7.52
C ILE A 106 -3.83 -9.96 7.67
N LEU A 107 -5.02 -9.68 7.14
CA LEU A 107 -6.16 -10.59 7.27
C LEU A 107 -5.88 -11.92 6.56
N ILE A 108 -5.41 -11.89 5.31
CA ILE A 108 -5.08 -13.13 4.60
C ILE A 108 -3.97 -13.88 5.31
N SER A 109 -2.97 -13.20 5.86
CA SER A 109 -1.90 -13.83 6.64
C SER A 109 -2.46 -14.52 7.88
N TYR A 110 -3.28 -13.81 8.66
CA TYR A 110 -3.84 -14.29 9.92
C TYR A 110 -4.78 -15.49 9.75
N PHE A 111 -5.70 -15.42 8.78
CA PHE A 111 -6.68 -16.49 8.58
C PHE A 111 -6.12 -17.75 7.93
N THR A 112 -4.96 -17.63 7.28
CA THR A 112 -4.36 -18.70 6.49
C THR A 112 -3.34 -19.52 7.28
N HIS A 113 -2.57 -18.87 8.16
CA HIS A 113 -1.55 -19.53 8.95
C HIS A 113 -1.30 -18.82 10.27
N SER A 114 -1.26 -19.56 11.38
CA SER A 114 -1.07 -19.02 12.74
C SER A 114 0.27 -18.29 12.95
N TYR A 115 1.25 -18.54 12.08
CA TYR A 115 2.58 -17.89 12.05
C TYR A 115 2.92 -17.33 10.67
N SER A 116 1.94 -16.75 9.96
CA SER A 116 2.21 -16.14 8.66
C SER A 116 3.23 -15.00 8.78
N PRO A 117 4.13 -14.80 7.79
CA PRO A 117 5.00 -13.63 7.73
C PRO A 117 4.15 -12.37 7.51
N VAL A 118 3.60 -11.82 8.61
CA VAL A 118 2.99 -10.50 8.59
C VAL A 118 4.11 -9.50 8.34
N MET A 119 4.03 -8.86 7.19
CA MET A 119 4.97 -7.85 6.77
C MET A 119 5.07 -6.71 7.80
N VAL A 120 6.28 -6.36 8.21
CA VAL A 120 6.57 -5.29 9.18
C VAL A 120 5.97 -3.98 8.69
N THR A 121 6.00 -3.73 7.39
CA THR A 121 5.40 -2.54 6.76
C THR A 121 3.88 -2.47 6.95
N CYS A 122 3.17 -3.61 7.02
CA CYS A 122 1.75 -3.63 7.36
C CYS A 122 1.51 -3.18 8.80
N LEU A 123 2.33 -3.64 9.75
CA LEU A 123 2.24 -3.24 11.16
C LEU A 123 2.60 -1.76 11.34
N MET A 124 3.64 -1.28 10.66
CA MET A 124 3.98 0.14 10.61
C MET A 124 2.82 0.96 10.07
N GLY A 125 2.14 0.48 9.02
CA GLY A 125 0.99 1.16 8.44
C GLY A 125 -0.21 1.26 9.38
N ILE A 126 -0.53 0.20 10.12
CA ILE A 126 -1.58 0.25 11.17
C ILE A 126 -1.33 1.41 12.14
N TYR A 127 -0.07 1.66 12.50
CA TYR A 127 0.27 2.73 13.42
C TYR A 127 0.35 4.12 12.74
N LEU A 128 0.98 4.21 11.58
CA LEU A 128 1.31 5.47 10.93
C LEU A 128 0.14 6.08 10.13
N ILE A 129 -0.67 5.26 9.48
CA ILE A 129 -1.78 5.73 8.64
C ILE A 129 -2.82 6.50 9.47
N PRO A 130 -3.31 6.02 10.64
CA PRO A 130 -4.24 6.80 11.46
C PRO A 130 -3.66 8.14 11.90
N LYS A 131 -2.35 8.18 12.22
CA LYS A 131 -1.64 9.43 12.56
C LYS A 131 -1.64 10.40 11.39
N TRP A 132 -1.32 9.95 10.18
CA TRP A 132 -1.37 10.80 8.99
C TRP A 132 -2.79 11.22 8.62
N GLY A 133 -3.77 10.33 8.76
CA GLY A 133 -5.19 10.64 8.58
C GLY A 133 -5.64 11.74 9.55
N PHE A 134 -5.28 11.63 10.82
CA PHE A 134 -5.54 12.68 11.80
C PHE A 134 -4.89 14.01 11.41
N LEU A 135 -3.63 14.01 10.97
CA LEU A 135 -2.95 15.23 10.51
C LEU A 135 -3.60 15.83 9.26
N LEU A 136 -4.16 15.01 8.39
CA LEU A 136 -4.79 15.41 7.13
C LEU A 136 -6.19 15.98 7.31
N PHE A 137 -6.97 15.42 8.24
CA PHE A 137 -8.38 15.78 8.47
C PHE A 137 -8.62 16.63 9.71
N ARG A 138 -7.62 16.81 10.58
CA ARG A 138 -7.73 17.77 11.68
C ARG A 138 -7.86 19.18 11.11
N ASN A 139 -9.02 19.78 11.34
CA ASN A 139 -9.24 21.19 11.06
C ASN A 139 -8.24 22.03 11.87
N LYS A 140 -7.33 22.69 11.15
CA LYS A 140 -6.63 23.90 11.58
C LYS A 140 -7.13 25.02 10.70
#